data_AF-A0AAW2Y851-F1
#
_entry.id   AF-A0AAW2Y851-F1
#
_cell.length_a   1.000
_cell.length_b   1.000
_cell.length_c   1.000
_cell.angle_alpha   90.00
_cell.angle_beta   90.00
_cell.angle_gamma   90.00
#
_symmetry.space_group_name_H-M   'P 1'
#
loop_
_entity.id
_entity.type
_entity.pdbx_description
1 polymer ?
#
loop_
_entity_poly.entity_id
_entity_poly.type
_entity_poly.pdbx_seq_one_letter_code
_entity_poly.pdbx_strand_id
1 'polypeptide(L)'
;MDFFSRMIKRKTSNSEFNFHPKCEKLKITHILFADDLMLFSRGDLRSVNILMECLQEFRDISGLAVNTSKSCIFTAGIVNNELDGIHARTEFTRREMPVRYSGISLAAQHLSITDYLPLVDRIANYISKWTAQSLSFAGRLELISSVIQGVECFWLQCFSLPAAVVDKIHQHCRNFL
;
A
#
# COMPACT_ATOMS: atom_id res chain seq x y z
N MET A 1 0.33 17.71 5.54
CA MET A 1 1.31 16.61 5.35
C MET A 1 2.70 17.10 4.95
N ASP A 2 2.83 18.11 4.08
CA ASP A 2 4.15 18.66 3.69
C ASP A 2 5.05 19.07 4.87
N PHE A 3 4.47 19.60 5.94
CA PHE A 3 5.18 19.91 7.17
C PHE A 3 5.87 18.67 7.77
N PHE A 4 5.14 17.55 7.88
CA PHE A 4 5.69 16.28 8.34
C PHE A 4 6.84 15.83 7.44
N SER A 5 6.66 15.89 6.12
CA SER A 5 7.70 15.52 5.15
C SER A 5 8.97 16.36 5.28
N ARG A 6 8.86 17.66 5.58
CA ARG A 6 10.03 18.51 5.82
C ARG A 6 10.70 18.19 7.15
N MET A 7 9.90 17.98 8.20
CA MET A 7 10.38 17.67 9.54
C MET A 7 11.15 16.35 9.59
N ILE A 8 10.59 15.28 9.02
CA ILE A 8 11.25 13.98 8.96
C ILE A 8 12.54 14.06 8.14
N LYS A 9 12.52 14.70 6.97
CA LYS A 9 13.73 14.89 6.14
C LYS A 9 14.84 15.62 6.90
N ARG A 10 14.49 16.62 7.71
CA ARG A 10 15.46 17.34 8.55
C ARG A 10 16.08 16.42 9.58
N LYS A 11 15.28 15.64 10.33
CA LYS A 11 15.77 14.72 11.36
C LYS A 11 16.56 13.54 10.80
N THR A 12 16.16 13.00 9.64
CA THR A 12 16.84 11.88 8.99
C THR A 12 18.08 12.29 8.18
N SER A 13 18.35 13.60 8.05
CA SER A 13 19.59 14.07 7.42
C SER A 13 20.80 14.03 8.37
N ASN A 14 20.56 13.80 9.67
CA ASN A 14 21.61 13.62 10.66
C ASN A 14 22.32 12.27 10.48
N SER A 15 23.58 12.18 10.90
CA SER A 15 24.42 10.97 10.79
C SER A 15 23.94 9.78 11.63
N GLU A 16 22.94 9.97 12.49
CA GLU A 16 22.43 8.92 13.38
C GLU A 16 21.29 8.08 12.76
N PHE A 17 20.70 8.53 11.64
CA PHE A 17 19.62 7.80 10.98
C PHE A 17 20.15 6.91 9.86
N ASN A 18 19.83 5.62 9.92
CA ASN A 18 20.15 4.67 8.87
C ASN A 18 18.93 4.40 8.00
N PHE A 19 19.10 4.60 6.69
CA PHE A 19 18.06 4.30 5.72
C PHE A 19 17.85 2.80 5.55
N HIS A 20 16.65 2.41 5.14
CA HIS A 20 16.41 1.04 4.69
C HIS A 20 17.33 0.74 3.48
N PRO A 21 17.96 -0.45 3.37
CA PRO A 21 18.97 -0.73 2.33
C PRO A 21 18.50 -0.47 0.89
N LYS A 22 17.21 -0.72 0.61
CA LYS A 22 16.61 -0.44 -0.71
C LYS A 22 16.23 1.03 -0.94
N CYS A 23 16.21 1.84 0.11
CA CYS A 23 15.75 3.23 0.09
C CYS A 23 16.91 4.24 0.21
N GLU A 24 18.10 3.78 0.62
CA GLU A 24 19.26 4.61 0.91
C GLU A 24 19.71 5.48 -0.27
N LYS A 25 19.83 4.89 -1.47
CA LYS A 25 20.27 5.61 -2.69
C LYS A 25 19.41 6.83 -3.01
N LEU A 26 18.10 6.71 -2.78
CA LEU A 26 17.11 7.75 -3.03
C LEU A 26 16.74 8.54 -1.77
N LYS A 27 17.35 8.20 -0.62
CA LYS A 27 17.03 8.74 0.71
C LYS A 27 15.53 8.75 1.01
N ILE A 28 14.83 7.69 0.62
CA ILE A 28 13.39 7.55 0.86
C ILE A 28 13.17 7.20 2.34
N THR A 29 12.41 8.04 3.03
CA THR A 29 12.06 7.83 4.45
C THR A 29 10.58 7.55 4.66
N HIS A 30 9.73 8.02 3.75
CA HIS A 30 8.29 7.87 3.87
C HIS A 30 7.59 7.94 2.51
N ILE A 31 6.39 7.34 2.46
CA ILE A 31 5.40 7.52 1.40
C ILE A 31 4.11 7.96 2.09
N LEU A 32 3.48 8.99 1.54
CA LEU A 32 2.22 9.57 2.02
C LEU A 32 1.19 9.46 0.90
N PHE A 33 0.03 8.90 1.22
CA PHE A 33 -1.11 8.92 0.31
C PHE A 33 -2.39 9.12 1.12
N ALA A 34 -3.07 10.25 0.92
CA ALA A 34 -4.22 10.67 1.74
C ALA A 34 -3.89 10.60 3.25
N ASP A 35 -4.56 9.72 3.99
CA ASP A 35 -4.38 9.44 5.41
C ASP A 35 -3.42 8.28 5.71
N ASP A 36 -3.00 7.53 4.70
CA ASP A 36 -2.05 6.43 4.84
C ASP A 36 -0.59 6.94 4.81
N LEU A 37 0.19 6.54 5.81
CA LEU A 37 1.61 6.84 5.95
C LEU A 37 2.41 5.53 6.06
N MET A 38 3.38 5.35 5.17
CA MET A 38 4.45 4.36 5.33
C MET A 38 5.76 5.04 5.72
N LEU A 39 6.47 4.46 6.68
CA LEU A 39 7.79 4.89 7.12
C LEU A 39 8.82 3.79 6.85
N PHE A 40 10.01 4.18 6.43
CA PHE A 40 11.10 3.29 6.06
C PHE A 40 12.38 3.68 6.80
N SER A 41 13.00 2.72 7.48
CA SER A 41 14.31 2.85 8.10
C SER A 41 15.04 1.51 8.08
N ARG A 42 16.33 1.53 8.44
CA ARG A 42 17.01 0.31 8.86
C ARG A 42 16.35 -0.23 10.13
N GLY A 43 16.42 -1.53 10.31
CA GLY A 43 15.87 -2.26 11.45
C GLY A 43 16.67 -2.12 12.74
N ASP A 44 17.15 -0.92 13.06
CA ASP A 44 17.86 -0.63 14.31
C ASP A 44 17.02 0.31 15.20
N LEU A 45 17.19 0.17 16.52
CA LEU A 45 16.43 0.94 17.50
C LEU A 45 16.61 2.46 17.34
N ARG A 46 17.80 2.89 16.93
CA ARG A 46 18.18 4.30 16.82
C ARG A 46 17.37 4.99 15.72
N SER A 47 17.30 4.38 14.55
CA SER A 47 16.55 4.90 13.39
C SER A 47 15.03 4.88 13.66
N VAL A 48 14.53 3.82 14.30
CA VAL A 48 13.12 3.72 14.70
C VAL A 48 12.76 4.79 15.74
N ASN A 49 13.62 5.05 16.73
CA ASN A 49 13.40 6.11 17.72
C ASN A 49 13.24 7.48 17.06
N ILE A 50 14.10 7.82 16.10
CA ILE A 50 14.02 9.09 15.37
C ILE A 50 12.67 9.21 14.64
N LEU A 51 12.18 8.13 14.02
CA LEU A 51 10.86 8.12 13.36
C LEU A 51 9.71 8.32 14.36
N MET A 52 9.76 7.64 15.51
CA MET A 52 8.74 7.77 16.55
C MET A 52 8.73 9.17 17.18
N GLU A 53 9.90 9.79 17.35
CA GLU A 53 10.01 11.19 17.78
C GLU A 53 9.45 12.15 16.74
N CYS A 54 9.64 11.89 15.44
CA CYS A 54 9.00 12.69 14.39
C CYS A 54 7.47 12.59 14.50
N LEU A 55 6.91 11.40 14.73
CA LEU A 55 5.48 11.22 14.89
C LEU A 55 4.95 11.94 16.13
N GLN A 56 5.68 11.87 17.25
CA GLN A 56 5.30 12.55 18.48
C GLN A 56 5.35 14.08 18.33
N GLU A 57 6.44 14.63 17.77
CA GLU A 57 6.54 16.07 17.52
C GLU A 57 5.45 16.55 16.55
N PHE A 58 5.12 15.74 15.53
CA PHE A 58 4.02 16.06 14.62
C PHE A 58 2.68 16.10 15.36
N ARG A 59 2.44 15.14 16.25
CA ARG A 59 1.23 15.09 17.08
C ARG A 59 1.13 16.31 17.98
N ASP A 60 2.21 16.69 18.65
CA ASP A 60 2.22 17.82 19.58
C ASP A 60 1.93 19.16 18.88
N ILE A 61 2.39 19.31 17.63
CA ILE A 61 2.19 20.52 16.82
C ILE A 61 0.82 20.53 16.13
N SER A 62 0.41 19.41 15.54
CA SER A 62 -0.80 19.35 14.69
C SER A 62 -2.06 18.87 15.41
N GLY A 63 -1.92 18.25 16.58
CA GLY A 63 -2.99 17.51 17.26
C GLY A 63 -3.35 16.16 16.63
N LEU A 64 -2.74 15.77 15.50
CA LEU A 64 -3.02 14.51 14.83
C LEU A 64 -2.21 13.36 15.44
N ALA A 65 -2.89 12.31 15.88
CA ALA A 65 -2.26 11.13 16.47
C ALA A 65 -2.30 9.91 15.54
N VAL A 66 -1.27 9.07 15.64
CA VAL A 66 -1.23 7.78 14.94
C VAL A 66 -2.28 6.85 15.54
N ASN A 67 -3.04 6.17 14.67
CA ASN A 67 -3.98 5.15 15.11
C ASN A 67 -3.27 3.80 15.28
N THR A 68 -2.81 3.52 16.50
CA THR A 68 -2.09 2.29 16.86
C THR A 68 -2.83 1.00 16.53
N SER A 69 -4.17 1.02 16.52
CA SER A 69 -4.99 -0.17 16.17
C SER A 69 -4.96 -0.50 14.67
N LYS A 70 -4.70 0.50 13.81
CA LYS A 70 -4.59 0.35 12.35
C LYS A 70 -3.14 0.28 11.88
N SER A 71 -2.21 0.84 12.65
CA SER A 71 -0.78 0.82 12.37
C SER A 71 -0.17 -0.54 12.67
N CYS A 72 0.77 -0.95 11.83
CA CYS A 72 1.50 -2.20 11.96
C CYS A 72 2.95 -2.04 11.54
N ILE A 73 3.80 -2.95 12.01
CA ILE A 73 5.22 -2.98 11.68
C ILE A 73 5.57 -4.21 10.85
N PHE A 74 6.40 -3.99 9.83
CA PHE A 74 6.97 -5.03 8.96
C PHE A 74 8.47 -5.02 9.08
N THR A 75 9.05 -6.19 9.34
CA THR A 75 10.48 -6.35 9.58
C THR A 75 11.00 -7.53 8.78
N ALA A 76 12.18 -7.39 8.19
CA ALA A 76 12.87 -8.47 7.48
C ALA A 76 14.36 -8.46 7.83
N GLY A 77 14.91 -9.63 8.18
CA GLY A 77 16.34 -9.79 8.43
C GLY A 77 16.87 -9.10 9.69
N ILE A 78 16.05 -8.95 10.74
CA ILE A 78 16.45 -8.36 12.03
C ILE A 78 16.59 -9.48 13.08
N VAL A 79 17.56 -9.33 14.00
CA VAL A 79 17.79 -10.26 15.12
C VAL A 79 16.73 -10.05 16.21
N ASN A 80 16.29 -11.14 16.86
CA ASN A 80 15.19 -11.11 17.85
C ASN A 80 15.36 -10.06 18.97
N ASN A 81 16.56 -9.86 19.51
CA ASN A 81 16.78 -8.89 20.59
C ASN A 81 16.53 -7.43 20.16
N GLU A 82 16.86 -7.06 18.92
CA GLU A 82 16.56 -5.73 18.38
C GLU A 82 15.08 -5.58 18.05
N LEU A 83 14.43 -6.66 17.59
CA LEU A 83 13.00 -6.69 17.31
C LEU A 83 12.17 -6.42 18.56
N ASP A 84 12.52 -7.01 19.70
CA ASP A 84 11.81 -6.80 20.96
C ASP A 84 11.90 -5.35 21.43
N GLY A 85 13.08 -4.73 21.30
CA GLY A 85 13.26 -3.31 21.60
C GLY A 85 12.45 -2.40 20.67
N ILE A 86 12.42 -2.71 19.38
CA ILE A 86 11.61 -1.97 18.39
C ILE A 86 10.11 -2.11 18.69
N HIS A 87 9.66 -3.32 19.06
CA HIS A 87 8.27 -3.57 19.41
C HIS A 87 7.86 -2.81 20.68
N ALA A 88 8.70 -2.84 21.71
CA ALA A 88 8.47 -2.09 22.94
C ALA A 88 8.41 -0.57 22.70
N ARG A 89 9.17 -0.06 21.73
CA ARG A 89 9.19 1.37 21.41
C ARG A 89 7.99 1.85 20.59
N THR A 90 7.52 1.01 19.67
CA THR A 90 6.49 1.38 18.68
C THR A 90 5.08 1.04 19.12
N GLU A 91 4.91 -0.02 19.93
CA GLU A 91 3.61 -0.58 20.33
C GLU A 91 2.73 -1.01 19.14
N PHE A 92 3.28 -1.09 17.93
CA PHE A 92 2.54 -1.49 16.74
C PHE A 92 2.46 -3.01 16.64
N THR A 93 1.31 -3.50 16.15
CA THR A 93 1.16 -4.94 15.90
C THR A 93 2.10 -5.37 14.79
N ARG A 94 2.95 -6.37 15.07
CA ARG A 94 3.78 -7.01 14.04
C ARG A 94 2.89 -7.76 13.05
N ARG A 95 3.12 -7.54 11.76
CA ARG A 95 2.48 -8.30 10.69
C ARG A 95 3.50 -8.82 9.69
N GLU A 96 3.12 -9.85 8.95
CA GLU A 96 3.89 -10.40 7.85
C GLU A 96 3.32 -9.94 6.52
N MET A 97 4.18 -9.94 5.50
CA MET A 97 3.77 -9.67 4.11
C MET A 97 3.09 -10.91 3.52
N PRO A 98 2.16 -10.75 2.55
CA PRO A 98 1.77 -9.52 1.87
C PRO A 98 0.72 -8.70 2.65
N VAL A 99 0.75 -7.37 2.47
CA VAL A 99 -0.23 -6.45 3.10
C VAL A 99 -0.85 -5.51 2.09
N ARG A 100 -2.15 -5.22 2.28
CA ARG A 100 -2.86 -4.28 1.43
C ARG A 100 -2.57 -2.85 1.84
N TYR A 101 -2.11 -2.03 0.88
CA TYR A 101 -1.99 -0.58 0.99
C TYR A 101 -2.87 0.07 -0.06
N SER A 102 -3.80 0.92 0.39
CA SER A 102 -4.78 1.61 -0.48
C SER A 102 -5.45 0.71 -1.53
N GLY A 103 -5.80 -0.53 -1.15
CA GLY A 103 -6.49 -1.50 -2.00
C GLY A 103 -5.57 -2.38 -2.88
N ILE A 104 -4.26 -2.14 -2.86
CA ILE A 104 -3.25 -2.90 -3.60
C ILE A 104 -2.46 -3.81 -2.65
N SER A 105 -2.21 -5.06 -3.04
CA SER A 105 -1.32 -5.95 -2.29
C SER A 105 0.14 -5.53 -2.47
N LEU A 106 0.79 -5.15 -1.38
CA LEU A 106 2.25 -5.02 -1.29
C LEU A 106 2.82 -6.40 -1.00
N ALA A 107 3.18 -7.11 -2.07
CA ALA A 107 3.89 -8.37 -1.95
C ALA A 107 5.41 -8.13 -2.08
N ALA A 108 6.20 -8.83 -1.27
CA ALA A 108 7.65 -8.86 -1.40
C ALA A 108 8.13 -9.73 -2.59
N GLN A 109 7.23 -10.53 -3.16
CA GLN A 109 7.45 -11.47 -4.25
C GLN A 109 6.53 -11.18 -5.43
N HIS A 110 6.76 -11.85 -6.56
CA HIS A 110 5.88 -11.78 -7.72
C HIS A 110 4.45 -12.20 -7.33
N LEU A 111 3.45 -11.39 -7.70
CA LEU A 111 2.06 -11.70 -7.40
C LEU A 111 1.66 -13.03 -8.04
N SER A 112 1.02 -13.88 -7.24
CA SER A 112 0.37 -15.11 -7.69
C SER A 112 -0.98 -14.78 -8.34
N ILE A 113 -1.56 -15.72 -9.08
CA ILE A 113 -2.90 -15.54 -9.68
C ILE A 113 -3.95 -15.26 -8.60
N THR A 114 -3.81 -15.83 -7.40
CA THR A 114 -4.72 -15.60 -6.27
C THR A 114 -4.69 -14.16 -5.76
N ASP A 115 -3.57 -13.45 -5.92
CA ASP A 115 -3.47 -12.05 -5.50
C ASP A 115 -4.29 -11.10 -6.40
N TYR A 116 -4.67 -11.54 -7.60
CA TYR A 116 -5.52 -10.80 -8.53
C TYR A 116 -7.03 -11.08 -8.34
N LEU A 117 -7.42 -11.98 -7.42
CA LEU A 117 -8.84 -12.22 -7.12
C LEU A 117 -9.62 -10.93 -6.78
N PRO A 118 -9.08 -9.98 -6.00
CA PRO A 118 -9.79 -8.74 -5.70
C PRO A 118 -10.11 -7.90 -6.95
N LEU A 119 -9.25 -7.94 -7.98
CA LEU A 119 -9.49 -7.29 -9.26
C LEU A 119 -10.67 -7.96 -9.98
N VAL A 120 -10.61 -9.29 -10.11
CA VAL A 120 -11.64 -10.08 -10.80
C VAL A 120 -12.99 -9.93 -10.09
N ASP A 121 -13.01 -10.04 -8.76
CA ASP A 121 -14.23 -9.87 -7.96
C ASP A 121 -14.80 -8.46 -8.09
N ARG A 122 -13.94 -7.43 -8.15
CA ARG A 122 -14.40 -6.04 -8.34
C ARG A 122 -15.06 -5.85 -9.70
N ILE A 123 -14.48 -6.42 -10.75
CA ILE A 123 -15.04 -6.38 -12.11
C ILE A 123 -16.36 -7.15 -12.16
N ALA A 124 -16.41 -8.36 -11.60
CA ALA A 124 -17.62 -9.15 -11.52
C ALA A 124 -18.75 -8.42 -10.75
N ASN A 125 -18.41 -7.72 -9.67
CA ASN A 125 -19.35 -6.91 -8.90
C ASN A 125 -19.89 -5.71 -9.69
N TYR A 126 -19.06 -5.03 -10.50
CA TYR A 126 -19.56 -3.98 -11.40
C TYR A 126 -20.53 -4.54 -12.42
N ILE A 127 -20.14 -5.62 -13.09
CA ILE A 127 -20.97 -6.27 -14.12
C ILE A 127 -22.29 -6.74 -13.53
N SER A 128 -22.28 -7.43 -12.38
CA SER A 128 -23.50 -7.91 -11.72
C SER A 128 -24.49 -6.77 -11.43
N LYS A 129 -24.00 -5.60 -11.01
CA LYS A 129 -24.84 -4.41 -10.78
C LYS A 129 -25.43 -3.86 -12.08
N TRP A 130 -24.68 -3.89 -13.18
CA TRP A 130 -25.15 -3.42 -14.48
C TRP A 130 -26.07 -4.41 -15.19
N THR A 131 -25.92 -5.71 -14.97
CA THR A 131 -26.82 -6.73 -15.53
C THR A 131 -28.25 -6.55 -15.04
N ALA A 132 -28.44 -6.02 -13.83
CA ALA A 132 -29.77 -5.68 -13.30
C ALA A 132 -30.42 -4.47 -14.01
N GLN A 133 -29.67 -3.73 -14.83
CA GLN A 133 -30.15 -2.56 -15.56
C GLN A 133 -30.50 -2.94 -17.01
N SER A 134 -31.59 -2.39 -17.53
CA SER A 134 -32.01 -2.57 -18.93
C SER A 134 -31.15 -1.69 -19.87
N LEU A 135 -29.93 -2.13 -20.14
CA LEU A 135 -28.96 -1.42 -20.99
C LEU A 135 -28.99 -1.96 -22.42
N SER A 136 -28.84 -1.06 -23.40
CA SER A 136 -28.58 -1.44 -24.78
C SER A 136 -27.17 -2.03 -24.92
N PHE A 137 -26.92 -2.75 -26.02
CA PHE A 137 -25.59 -3.26 -26.33
C PHE A 137 -24.53 -2.14 -26.33
N ALA A 138 -24.85 -0.99 -26.93
CA ALA A 138 -23.95 0.17 -26.94
C ALA A 138 -23.67 0.69 -25.52
N GLY A 139 -24.68 0.74 -24.65
CA GLY A 139 -24.50 1.13 -23.24
C GLY A 139 -23.63 0.16 -22.46
N ARG A 140 -23.76 -1.15 -22.70
CA ARG A 140 -22.91 -2.17 -22.08
C ARG A 140 -21.46 -2.05 -22.55
N LEU A 141 -21.23 -1.83 -23.84
CA LEU A 141 -19.90 -1.62 -24.41
C LEU A 141 -19.23 -0.37 -23.83
N GLU A 142 -19.98 0.72 -23.68
CA GLU A 142 -19.48 1.96 -23.09
C GLU A 142 -19.07 1.77 -21.63
N LEU A 143 -19.82 1.01 -20.84
CA LEU A 143 -19.43 0.70 -19.45
C LEU A 143 -18.17 -0.16 -19.36
N ILE A 144 -18.00 -1.12 -20.28
CA ILE A 144 -16.76 -1.91 -20.37
C ILE A 144 -15.58 -0.97 -20.67
N SER A 145 -15.70 -0.12 -21.70
CA SER A 145 -14.59 0.74 -22.13
C SER A 145 -14.29 1.86 -21.14
N SER A 146 -15.29 2.46 -20.50
CA SER A 146 -15.05 3.58 -19.57
C SER A 146 -14.65 3.11 -18.17
N VAL A 147 -15.27 2.05 -17.65
CA VAL A 147 -15.08 1.63 -16.26
C VAL A 147 -14.14 0.43 -16.14
N ILE A 148 -14.40 -0.67 -16.85
CA ILE A 148 -13.60 -1.89 -16.69
C ILE A 148 -12.17 -1.65 -17.19
N GLN A 149 -12.02 -1.05 -18.38
CA GLN A 149 -10.70 -0.69 -18.90
C GLN A 149 -9.97 0.28 -17.97
N GLY A 150 -10.66 1.24 -17.35
CA GLY A 150 -10.07 2.15 -16.36
C GLY A 150 -9.52 1.40 -15.13
N VAL A 151 -10.25 0.40 -14.64
CA VAL A 151 -9.80 -0.47 -13.53
C VAL A 151 -8.60 -1.31 -13.96
N GLU A 152 -8.63 -1.92 -15.13
CA GLU A 152 -7.50 -2.69 -15.67
C GLU A 152 -6.24 -1.83 -15.84
N CYS A 153 -6.38 -0.64 -16.44
CA CYS A 153 -5.28 0.31 -16.62
C CYS A 153 -4.64 0.70 -15.30
N PHE A 154 -5.43 0.93 -14.24
CA PHE A 154 -4.89 1.21 -12.90
C PHE A 154 -4.03 0.04 -12.38
N TRP A 155 -4.50 -1.19 -12.53
CA TRP A 155 -3.72 -2.36 -12.10
C TRP A 155 -2.46 -2.56 -12.94
N LEU A 156 -2.53 -2.33 -14.25
CA LEU A 156 -1.39 -2.41 -15.17
C LEU A 156 -0.29 -1.40 -14.86
N GLN A 157 -0.62 -0.26 -14.26
CA GLN A 157 0.39 0.72 -13.80
C GLN A 157 1.23 0.18 -12.63
N CYS A 158 0.68 -0.72 -11.82
CA CYS A 158 1.35 -1.27 -10.65
C CYS A 158 1.94 -2.67 -10.90
N PHE A 159 1.27 -3.51 -11.69
CA PHE A 159 1.61 -4.92 -11.87
C PHE A 159 1.40 -5.39 -13.31
N SER A 160 2.22 -6.34 -13.74
CA SER A 160 2.00 -7.07 -14.99
C SER A 160 0.87 -8.10 -14.81
N LEU A 161 -0.21 -7.98 -15.57
CA LEU A 161 -1.33 -8.92 -15.51
C LEU A 161 -0.98 -10.26 -16.18
N PRO A 162 -1.10 -11.40 -15.47
CA PRO A 162 -0.95 -12.72 -16.09
C PRO A 162 -2.05 -12.97 -17.13
N ALA A 163 -1.73 -13.69 -18.21
CA ALA A 163 -2.69 -14.02 -19.27
C ALA A 163 -3.97 -14.67 -18.72
N ALA A 164 -3.84 -15.59 -17.75
CA ALA A 164 -4.97 -16.24 -17.10
C ALA A 164 -5.93 -15.27 -16.38
N VAL A 165 -5.44 -14.14 -15.87
CA VAL A 165 -6.27 -13.11 -15.24
C VAL A 165 -7.00 -12.29 -16.32
N VAL A 166 -6.27 -11.90 -17.37
CA VAL A 166 -6.84 -11.18 -18.52
C VAL A 166 -7.94 -12.01 -19.19
N ASP A 167 -7.72 -13.31 -19.41
CA ASP A 167 -8.70 -14.21 -20.01
C ASP A 167 -9.98 -14.32 -19.17
N LYS A 168 -9.86 -14.34 -17.84
CA LYS A 168 -11.01 -14.32 -16.92
C LYS A 168 -11.77 -13.01 -17.02
N ILE A 169 -11.08 -11.86 -17.05
CA ILE A 169 -11.74 -10.56 -17.18
C ILE A 169 -12.46 -10.46 -18.53
N HIS A 170 -11.80 -10.84 -19.62
CA HIS A 170 -12.42 -10.90 -20.94
C HIS A 170 -13.62 -11.84 -20.96
N GLN A 171 -13.59 -12.98 -20.26
CA GLN A 171 -14.74 -13.87 -20.14
C GLN A 171 -15.92 -13.19 -19.45
N HIS A 172 -15.68 -12.43 -18.37
CA HIS A 172 -16.73 -11.66 -17.70
C HIS A 172 -17.33 -10.58 -18.62
N CYS A 173 -16.48 -9.84 -19.35
CA CYS A 173 -16.93 -8.84 -20.32
C CYS A 173 -17.75 -9.46 -21.46
N ARG A 174 -17.32 -10.61 -22.00
CA ARG A 174 -18.07 -11.35 -23.03
C ARG A 174 -19.42 -11.83 -22.54
N ASN A 175 -19.51 -12.29 -21.29
CA ASN A 175 -20.78 -12.74 -20.70
C ASN A 175 -21.73 -11.56 -20.39
N PHE A 176 -21.20 -10.34 -20.23
CA PHE A 176 -22.00 -9.15 -19.93
C PHE A 176 -22.64 -8.54 -21.18
N LEU A 177 -21.94 -8.56 -22.32
CA LEU A 177 -22.45 -8.07 -23.60
C LEU A 177 -23.66 -8.89 -24.05
#